data_AF-A0A938LUX3-F1
#
_entry.id   AF-A0A938LUX3-F1
#
_cell.length_a   1.000
_cell.length_b   1.000
_cell.length_c   1.000
_cell.angle_alpha   90.00
_cell.angle_beta   90.00
_cell.angle_gamma   90.00
#
_symmetry.space_group_name_H-M   'P 1'
#
loop_
_entity.id
_entity.type
_entity.pdbx_description
1 polymer ?
#
loop_
_entity_poly.entity_id
_entity_poly.type
_entity_poly.pdbx_seq_one_letter_code
_entity_poly.pdbx_strand_id
1 'polypeptide(L)'
;MPETYINLVFEDMLSETVLRRLLRCSRVTYGVGFAHNAGGSGWIKKRINDFNRAAQGMPYLVLTDLDTCECAPVLIRQWLDTPKHPNLLFRVAVREVEAWLLGCREAFAAFLGISESRIPTNVDGIADPKAFVVDLARRSRKRDVRVDIVPEEGSMAQVGPAYNERLRLFMEMSWDPAVAKRRSPSLRRAIRALDLFEPALPSSRNRSNC
;
A
#
# COMPACT_ATOMS: atom_id res chain seq x y z
N MET A 1 -19.85 -16.03 2.19
CA MET A 1 -18.64 -16.60 1.56
C MET A 1 -18.02 -15.52 0.70
N PRO A 2 -16.69 -15.43 0.55
CA PRO A 2 -16.09 -14.40 -0.31
C PRO A 2 -16.50 -14.62 -1.77
N GLU A 3 -16.79 -13.52 -2.47
CA GLU A 3 -17.14 -13.53 -3.89
C GLU A 3 -15.91 -13.79 -4.76
N THR A 4 -14.74 -13.36 -4.29
CA THR A 4 -13.47 -13.51 -5.01
C THR A 4 -12.33 -13.80 -4.04
N TYR A 5 -11.54 -14.84 -4.31
CA TYR A 5 -10.28 -15.07 -3.62
C TYR A 5 -9.14 -14.34 -4.33
N ILE A 6 -8.25 -13.70 -3.57
CA ILE A 6 -7.11 -12.96 -4.11
C ILE A 6 -5.86 -13.21 -3.25
N ASN A 7 -4.72 -13.39 -3.91
CA ASN A 7 -3.43 -13.45 -3.24
C ASN A 7 -2.86 -12.04 -3.07
N LEU A 8 -2.08 -11.84 -2.01
CA LEU A 8 -1.41 -10.57 -1.71
C LEU A 8 0.09 -10.71 -1.94
N VAL A 9 0.71 -9.69 -2.53
CA VAL A 9 2.17 -9.55 -2.63
C VAL A 9 2.51 -8.12 -2.21
N PHE A 10 3.39 -7.97 -1.23
CA PHE A 10 3.67 -6.67 -0.61
C PHE A 10 5.09 -6.63 -0.05
N GLU A 11 5.61 -5.43 0.17
CA GLU A 11 6.99 -5.22 0.60
C GLU A 11 7.21 -5.53 2.07
N ASP A 12 6.29 -5.09 2.93
CA ASP A 12 6.44 -5.09 4.37
C ASP A 12 5.09 -5.16 5.11
N MET A 13 5.16 -5.08 6.44
CA MET A 13 4.00 -5.14 7.33
C MET A 13 3.02 -3.97 7.10
N LEU A 14 3.55 -2.77 6.82
CA LEU A 14 2.73 -1.58 6.60
C LEU A 14 1.87 -1.75 5.35
N SER A 15 2.52 -2.18 4.27
CA SER A 15 1.89 -2.52 2.99
C SER A 15 0.85 -3.63 3.14
N GLU A 16 1.14 -4.69 3.91
CA GLU A 16 0.17 -5.76 4.18
C GLU A 16 -1.08 -5.24 4.87
N THR A 17 -0.90 -4.45 5.93
CA THR A 17 -2.01 -3.93 6.73
C THR A 17 -2.90 -3.02 5.90
N VAL A 18 -2.29 -2.17 5.08
CA VAL A 18 -2.99 -1.36 4.08
C VAL A 18 -3.80 -2.24 3.14
N LEU A 19 -3.19 -3.23 2.48
CA LEU A 19 -3.89 -4.10 1.53
C LEU A 19 -5.09 -4.80 2.16
N ARG A 20 -4.92 -5.40 3.34
CA ARG A 20 -6.01 -6.07 4.06
C ARG A 20 -7.13 -5.10 4.42
N ARG A 21 -6.80 -3.87 4.83
CA ARG A 21 -7.79 -2.83 5.13
C ARG A 21 -8.53 -2.39 3.87
N LEU A 22 -7.85 -2.22 2.73
CA LEU A 22 -8.49 -1.89 1.46
C LEU A 22 -9.45 -2.98 0.99
N LEU A 23 -9.06 -4.26 1.09
CA LEU A 23 -9.94 -5.38 0.77
C LEU A 23 -11.21 -5.40 1.64
N ARG A 24 -11.08 -5.11 2.94
CA ARG A 24 -12.22 -5.04 3.88
C ARG A 24 -13.17 -3.87 3.60
N CYS A 25 -12.68 -2.79 2.99
CA CYS A 25 -13.45 -1.59 2.68
C CYS A 25 -13.93 -1.54 1.22
N SER A 26 -13.57 -2.54 0.42
CA SER A 26 -13.98 -2.66 -0.99
C SER A 26 -15.46 -2.97 -1.12
N ARG A 27 -16.06 -2.59 -2.26
CA ARG A 27 -17.42 -2.98 -2.64
C ARG A 27 -17.54 -4.47 -2.97
N VAL A 28 -16.48 -5.07 -3.49
CA VAL A 28 -16.38 -6.51 -3.76
C VAL A 28 -15.93 -7.23 -2.50
N THR A 29 -16.56 -8.36 -2.18
CA THR A 29 -16.19 -9.15 -1.00
C THR A 29 -15.02 -10.08 -1.30
N TYR A 30 -13.84 -9.76 -0.77
CA TYR A 30 -12.63 -10.54 -0.98
C TYR A 30 -12.31 -11.54 0.14
N GLY A 31 -11.88 -12.73 -0.25
CA GLY A 31 -11.16 -13.67 0.60
C GLY A 31 -9.66 -13.58 0.33
N VAL A 32 -8.83 -13.53 1.37
CA VAL A 32 -7.37 -13.58 1.20
C VAL A 32 -6.94 -15.03 1.07
N GLY A 33 -6.29 -15.37 -0.04
CA GLY A 33 -5.58 -16.63 -0.24
C GLY A 33 -4.20 -16.59 0.41
N PHE A 34 -3.16 -16.68 -0.40
CA PHE A 34 -1.78 -16.53 0.07
C PHE A 34 -1.38 -15.07 0.24
N ALA A 35 -0.54 -14.79 1.23
CA ALA A 35 0.06 -13.49 1.47
C ALA A 35 1.59 -13.62 1.42
N HIS A 36 2.22 -12.96 0.44
CA HIS A 36 3.66 -13.01 0.21
C HIS A 36 4.31 -11.71 0.70
N ASN A 37 5.02 -11.80 1.82
CA ASN A 37 5.92 -10.74 2.28
C ASN A 37 7.24 -10.83 1.50
N ALA A 38 7.54 -9.79 0.73
CA ALA A 38 8.71 -9.74 -0.15
C ALA A 38 10.00 -9.28 0.56
N GLY A 39 9.89 -8.61 1.72
CA GLY A 39 11.03 -7.96 2.38
C GLY A 39 11.63 -6.82 1.55
N GLY A 40 10.79 -6.13 0.75
CA GLY A 40 11.17 -5.01 -0.11
C GLY A 40 10.86 -5.20 -1.62
N SER A 41 10.86 -4.07 -2.34
CA SER A 41 10.52 -3.97 -3.77
C SER A 41 11.38 -4.82 -4.70
N GLY A 42 12.66 -5.04 -4.35
CA GLY A 42 13.62 -5.79 -5.18
C GLY A 42 13.22 -7.25 -5.43
N TRP A 43 12.58 -7.91 -4.46
CA TRP A 43 12.08 -9.26 -4.64
C TRP A 43 10.82 -9.28 -5.51
N ILE A 44 9.90 -8.33 -5.29
CA ILE A 44 8.69 -8.18 -6.12
C ILE A 44 9.09 -7.98 -7.57
N LYS A 45 10.03 -7.06 -7.85
CA LYS A 45 10.55 -6.80 -9.20
C LYS A 45 11.06 -8.07 -9.89
N LYS A 46 11.78 -8.94 -9.16
CA LYS A 46 12.29 -10.20 -9.71
C LYS A 46 11.19 -11.22 -10.02
N ARG A 47 10.05 -11.18 -9.31
CA ARG A 47 8.98 -12.19 -9.37
C ARG A 47 7.70 -11.72 -10.06
N ILE A 48 7.57 -10.44 -10.37
CA ILE A 48 6.33 -9.86 -10.91
C ILE A 48 5.88 -10.51 -12.21
N ASN A 49 6.81 -10.91 -13.09
CA ASN A 49 6.49 -11.66 -14.30
C ASN A 49 5.97 -13.08 -13.99
N ASP A 50 6.46 -13.73 -12.93
CA ASP A 50 5.94 -15.03 -12.46
C ASP A 50 4.50 -14.87 -11.96
N PHE A 51 4.23 -13.83 -11.15
CA PHE A 51 2.87 -13.50 -10.70
C PHE A 51 1.94 -13.14 -11.85
N ASN A 52 2.44 -12.42 -12.87
CA ASN A 52 1.66 -12.08 -14.05
C ASN A 52 1.21 -13.33 -14.83
N ARG A 53 2.08 -14.35 -14.93
CA ARG A 53 1.72 -15.66 -15.52
C ARG A 53 0.76 -16.44 -14.63
N ALA A 54 1.02 -16.49 -13.32
CA ALA A 54 0.16 -17.16 -12.35
C ALA A 54 -1.25 -16.54 -12.29
N ALA A 55 -1.37 -15.24 -12.61
CA ALA A 55 -2.64 -14.53 -12.64
C ALA A 55 -3.69 -15.13 -13.60
N GLN A 56 -3.26 -15.96 -14.56
CA GLN A 56 -4.18 -16.73 -15.42
C GLN A 56 -5.06 -17.71 -14.63
N GLY A 57 -4.56 -18.23 -13.52
CA GLY A 57 -5.29 -19.19 -12.67
C GLY A 57 -6.02 -18.54 -11.51
N MET A 58 -5.49 -17.44 -10.95
CA MET A 58 -6.10 -16.77 -9.80
C MET A 58 -5.69 -15.30 -9.66
N PRO A 59 -6.51 -14.43 -9.04
CA PRO A 59 -6.15 -13.03 -8.81
C PRO A 59 -4.94 -12.81 -7.88
N TYR A 60 -4.14 -11.81 -8.22
CA TYR A 60 -3.04 -11.28 -7.40
C TYR A 60 -3.17 -9.78 -7.24
N LEU A 61 -3.10 -9.30 -6.00
CA LEU A 61 -2.96 -7.90 -5.64
C LEU A 61 -1.52 -7.65 -5.18
N VAL A 62 -0.77 -6.94 -6.01
CA VAL A 62 0.61 -6.55 -5.74
C VAL A 62 0.64 -5.09 -5.34
N LEU A 63 1.27 -4.76 -4.21
CA LEU A 63 1.56 -3.40 -3.80
C LEU A 63 3.07 -3.19 -3.66
N THR A 64 3.55 -2.09 -4.23
CA THR A 64 4.93 -1.62 -4.08
C THR A 64 4.94 -0.10 -4.02
N ASP A 65 6.02 0.46 -3.52
CA ASP A 65 6.28 1.88 -3.52
C ASP A 65 6.84 2.34 -4.87
N LEU A 66 6.58 3.61 -5.22
CA LEU A 66 7.12 4.21 -6.44
C LEU A 66 8.59 4.60 -6.26
N ASP A 67 8.98 4.87 -5.01
CA ASP A 67 10.24 5.46 -4.62
C ASP A 67 10.52 6.74 -5.44
N THR A 68 11.63 6.74 -6.17
CA THR A 68 12.10 7.86 -6.98
C THR A 68 11.63 7.81 -8.42
N CYS A 69 10.94 6.73 -8.85
CA CYS A 69 10.46 6.60 -10.23
C CYS A 69 9.49 7.74 -10.60
N GLU A 70 9.47 8.11 -11.88
CA GLU A 70 8.67 9.24 -12.39
C GLU A 70 7.18 9.05 -12.08
N CYS A 71 6.62 7.90 -12.46
CA CYS A 71 5.21 7.59 -12.22
C CYS A 71 4.92 6.08 -12.26
N ALA A 72 3.80 5.69 -11.65
CA ALA A 72 3.40 4.29 -11.54
C ALA A 72 3.29 3.55 -12.89
N PRO A 73 2.73 4.13 -13.97
CA PRO A 73 2.70 3.46 -15.27
C PRO A 73 4.08 3.21 -15.88
N VAL A 74 5.08 4.06 -15.58
CA VAL A 74 6.47 3.84 -16.01
C VAL A 74 7.08 2.68 -15.24
N LEU A 75 6.94 2.66 -13.91
CA LEU A 75 7.42 1.55 -13.06
C LEU A 75 6.84 0.20 -13.53
N ILE A 76 5.53 0.13 -13.72
CA ILE A 76 4.85 -1.09 -14.17
C ILE A 76 5.39 -1.57 -15.52
N ARG A 77 5.61 -0.66 -16.48
CA ARG A 77 6.18 -0.99 -17.80
C ARG A 77 7.64 -1.42 -17.73
N GLN A 78 8.41 -0.90 -16.78
CA GLN A 78 9.81 -1.30 -16.56
C GLN A 78 9.93 -2.68 -15.89
N TRP A 79 8.90 -3.11 -15.15
CA TRP A 79 8.93 -4.34 -14.36
C TRP A 79 8.28 -5.53 -15.06
N LEU A 80 7.30 -5.28 -15.95
CA LEU A 80 6.62 -6.31 -16.71
C LEU A 80 7.17 -6.39 -18.13
N ASP A 81 7.62 -7.58 -18.52
CA ASP A 81 8.16 -7.86 -19.85
C ASP A 81 7.06 -8.27 -20.84
N THR A 82 5.84 -8.46 -20.32
CA THR A 82 4.65 -8.89 -21.06
C THR A 82 3.45 -8.04 -20.66
N PRO A 83 2.39 -7.98 -21.50
CA PRO A 83 1.16 -7.29 -21.12
C PRO A 83 0.64 -7.77 -19.76
N LYS A 84 0.26 -6.81 -18.91
CA LYS A 84 -0.28 -7.10 -17.58
C LYS A 84 -1.59 -7.89 -17.71
N HIS A 85 -1.65 -9.07 -17.13
CA HIS A 85 -2.86 -9.87 -17.07
C HIS A 85 -3.98 -9.13 -16.32
N PRO A 86 -5.26 -9.26 -16.72
CA PRO A 86 -6.39 -8.61 -16.05
C PRO A 86 -6.48 -8.96 -14.55
N ASN A 87 -6.20 -10.22 -14.20
CA ASN A 87 -6.20 -10.71 -12.81
C ASN A 87 -4.97 -10.29 -11.99
N LEU A 88 -3.99 -9.60 -12.60
CA LEU A 88 -2.88 -8.98 -11.86
C LEU A 88 -3.23 -7.53 -11.54
N LEU A 89 -3.71 -7.28 -10.34
CA LEU A 89 -3.90 -5.94 -9.78
C LEU A 89 -2.55 -5.42 -9.26
N PHE A 90 -1.72 -4.90 -10.16
CA PHE A 90 -0.45 -4.29 -9.80
C PHE A 90 -0.65 -2.81 -9.44
N ARG A 91 -0.55 -2.50 -8.15
CA ARG A 91 -0.75 -1.17 -7.58
C ARG A 91 0.56 -0.61 -7.05
N VAL A 92 0.72 0.71 -7.20
CA VAL A 92 1.91 1.44 -6.77
C VAL A 92 1.47 2.62 -5.93
N ALA A 93 2.01 2.75 -4.71
CA ALA A 93 1.85 3.94 -3.88
C ALA A 93 2.78 5.04 -4.41
N VAL A 94 2.27 6.25 -4.63
CA VAL A 94 3.13 7.34 -5.14
C VAL A 94 4.07 7.78 -4.03
N ARG A 95 5.37 7.76 -4.34
CA ARG A 95 6.50 7.83 -3.42
C ARG A 95 6.51 6.60 -2.51
N GLU A 96 5.72 6.59 -1.45
CA GLU A 96 5.69 5.49 -0.48
C GLU A 96 4.28 5.30 0.11
N VAL A 97 4.01 4.12 0.67
CA VAL A 97 2.71 3.77 1.28
C VAL A 97 2.34 4.71 2.44
N GLU A 98 3.31 5.29 3.13
CA GLU A 98 3.09 6.30 4.17
C GLU A 98 2.29 7.50 3.68
N ALA A 99 2.41 7.88 2.40
CA ALA A 99 1.61 8.95 1.81
C ALA A 99 0.10 8.65 1.95
N TRP A 100 -0.30 7.38 1.86
CA TRP A 100 -1.70 6.97 2.00
C TRP A 100 -2.22 7.14 3.44
N LEU A 101 -1.36 6.94 4.44
CA LEU A 101 -1.71 7.14 5.86
C LEU A 101 -1.97 8.61 6.15
N LEU A 102 -1.11 9.48 5.62
CA LEU A 102 -1.22 10.95 5.76
C LEU A 102 -2.50 11.52 5.14
N GLY A 103 -3.18 10.77 4.27
CA GLY A 103 -4.44 11.20 3.66
C GLY A 103 -5.55 11.49 4.68
N CYS A 104 -5.53 10.83 5.85
CA CYS A 104 -6.39 11.13 6.99
C CYS A 104 -5.80 12.25 7.86
N ARG A 105 -5.62 13.45 7.28
CA ARG A 105 -4.88 14.57 7.90
C ARG A 105 -5.26 14.85 9.34
N GLU A 106 -6.55 15.04 9.61
CA GLU A 106 -7.07 15.35 10.95
C GLU A 106 -6.74 14.23 11.95
N ALA A 107 -7.09 12.98 11.61
CA ALA A 107 -6.85 11.83 12.45
C ALA A 107 -5.35 11.58 12.68
N PHE A 108 -4.52 11.75 11.65
CA PHE A 108 -3.06 11.57 11.76
C PHE A 108 -2.42 12.66 12.61
N ALA A 109 -2.87 13.92 12.47
CA ALA A 109 -2.42 15.02 13.30
C ALA A 109 -2.81 14.83 14.77
N ALA A 110 -4.04 14.38 15.04
CA ALA A 110 -4.51 14.04 16.38
C ALA A 110 -3.71 12.85 16.98
N PHE A 111 -3.44 11.83 16.16
CA PHE A 111 -2.62 10.68 16.52
C PHE A 111 -1.21 11.11 16.95
N LEU A 112 -0.52 11.92 16.13
CA LEU A 112 0.79 12.45 16.46
C LEU A 112 0.75 13.57 17.51
N GLY A 113 -0.39 14.19 17.80
CA GLY A 113 -0.48 15.32 18.74
C GLY A 113 0.08 16.64 18.21
N ILE A 114 -0.04 16.87 16.90
CA ILE A 114 0.40 18.08 16.19
C ILE A 114 -0.79 18.83 15.57
N SER A 115 -0.54 20.00 14.96
CA SER A 115 -1.55 20.72 14.17
C SER A 115 -1.73 20.08 12.78
N GLU A 116 -2.98 19.90 12.34
CA GLU A 116 -3.33 19.40 10.99
C GLU A 116 -2.70 20.24 9.87
N SER A 117 -2.55 21.56 10.08
CA SER A 117 -1.96 22.48 9.11
C SER A 117 -0.55 22.09 8.66
N ARG A 118 0.16 21.27 9.44
CA ARG A 118 1.49 20.76 9.11
C ARG A 118 1.47 19.66 8.05
N ILE A 119 0.33 19.04 7.79
CA ILE A 119 0.18 17.98 6.79
C ILE A 119 -0.41 18.61 5.52
N PRO A 120 0.24 18.50 4.35
CA PRO A 120 -0.29 19.09 3.12
C PRO A 120 -1.58 18.40 2.67
N THR A 121 -2.34 19.07 1.79
CA THR A 121 -3.58 18.52 1.24
C THR A 121 -3.34 17.48 0.15
N ASN A 122 -2.27 17.62 -0.63
CA ASN A 122 -1.84 16.63 -1.61
C ASN A 122 -0.70 15.79 -1.03
N VAL A 123 -1.05 14.62 -0.49
CA VAL A 123 -0.09 13.76 0.21
C VAL A 123 0.79 12.96 -0.75
N ASP A 124 0.31 12.67 -1.97
CA ASP A 124 1.11 12.04 -3.03
C ASP A 124 2.24 12.96 -3.54
N GLY A 125 2.18 14.26 -3.23
CA GLY A 125 3.21 15.22 -3.61
C GLY A 125 4.39 15.31 -2.62
N ILE A 126 4.35 14.58 -1.51
CA ILE A 126 5.42 14.57 -0.51
C ILE A 126 6.56 13.71 -1.04
N ALA A 127 7.74 14.29 -1.25
CA ALA A 127 8.86 13.62 -1.90
C ALA A 127 9.35 12.36 -1.16
N ASP A 128 9.42 12.43 0.17
CA ASP A 128 9.82 11.34 1.07
C ASP A 128 8.79 11.24 2.21
N PRO A 129 7.69 10.50 2.02
CA PRO A 129 6.62 10.38 3.00
C PRO A 129 7.07 9.80 4.35
N LYS A 130 7.97 8.81 4.35
CA LYS A 130 8.53 8.18 5.56
C LYS A 130 9.33 9.18 6.39
N ALA A 131 10.27 9.90 5.77
CA ALA A 131 11.02 10.95 6.45
C ALA A 131 10.09 12.09 6.93
N PHE A 132 9.07 12.42 6.14
CA PHE A 132 8.09 13.42 6.53
C PHE A 132 7.29 13.01 7.78
N VAL A 133 6.89 11.74 7.92
CA VAL A 133 6.26 11.21 9.14
C VAL A 133 7.19 11.39 10.36
N VAL A 134 8.47 11.08 10.20
CA VAL A 134 9.48 11.27 11.26
C VAL A 134 9.60 12.75 11.64
N ASP A 135 9.65 13.66 10.67
CA ASP A 135 9.71 15.12 10.91
C ASP A 135 8.47 15.66 11.63
N LEU A 136 7.29 15.15 11.29
CA LEU A 136 6.07 15.48 12.01
C LEU A 136 6.13 14.96 13.45
N ALA A 137 6.60 13.73 13.66
CA ALA A 137 6.72 13.13 14.97
C ALA A 137 7.73 13.86 15.86
N ARG A 138 8.85 14.35 15.33
CA ARG A 138 9.81 15.21 16.07
C ARG A 138 9.14 16.40 16.76
N ARG A 139 8.09 16.94 16.14
CA ARG A 139 7.33 18.11 16.62
C ARG A 139 6.10 17.73 17.44
N SER A 140 5.90 16.44 17.70
CA SER A 140 4.82 15.94 18.54
C SER A 140 4.91 16.53 19.95
N ARG A 141 3.76 16.80 20.56
CA ARG A 141 3.66 17.11 21.99
C ARG A 141 3.63 15.86 22.87
N LYS A 142 3.42 14.68 22.28
CA LYS A 142 3.33 13.39 22.97
C LYS A 142 4.72 12.77 23.03
N ARG A 143 5.20 12.43 24.23
CA ARG A 143 6.57 11.93 24.43
C ARG A 143 6.75 10.54 23.82
N ASP A 144 5.79 9.66 24.03
CA ASP A 144 5.75 8.30 23.51
C ASP A 144 5.82 8.26 21.97
N VAL A 145 5.10 9.14 21.28
CA VAL A 145 5.19 9.28 19.82
C VAL A 145 6.61 9.63 19.36
N ARG A 146 7.30 10.53 20.07
CA ARG A 146 8.68 10.88 19.73
C ARG A 146 9.63 9.70 19.92
N VAL A 147 9.52 9.01 21.05
CA VAL A 147 10.35 7.84 21.37
C VAL A 147 10.17 6.72 20.34
N ASP A 148 8.94 6.48 19.88
CA ASP A 148 8.67 5.35 19.00
C ASP A 148 9.02 5.61 17.53
N ILE A 149 8.74 6.81 17.03
CA ILE A 149 8.82 7.14 15.58
C ILE A 149 10.14 7.81 15.21
N VAL A 150 10.75 8.57 16.13
CA VAL A 150 11.95 9.36 15.82
C VAL A 150 13.19 8.51 16.12
N PRO A 151 14.16 8.40 15.19
CA PRO A 151 15.41 7.73 15.48
C PRO A 151 16.18 8.46 16.59
N GLU A 152 16.94 7.70 17.37
CA GLU A 152 17.80 8.25 18.43
C GLU A 152 18.86 9.20 17.83
N GLU A 153 19.24 10.21 18.60
CA GLU A 153 20.25 11.17 18.19
C GLU A 153 21.60 10.47 17.95
N GLY A 154 22.22 10.72 16.80
CA GLY A 154 23.45 10.04 16.38
C GLY A 154 23.25 8.64 15.79
N SER A 155 22.03 8.11 15.74
CA SER A 155 21.71 6.85 15.07
C SER A 155 21.77 6.99 13.55
N MET A 156 22.22 5.94 12.86
CA MET A 156 22.10 5.80 11.40
C MET A 156 20.71 5.33 10.94
N ALA A 157 19.81 5.00 11.88
CA ALA A 157 18.46 4.56 11.56
C ALA A 157 17.64 5.72 10.95
N GLN A 158 16.86 5.41 9.92
CA GLN A 158 15.97 6.38 9.28
C GLN A 158 14.70 6.65 10.10
N VAL A 159 14.29 5.69 10.92
CA VAL A 159 13.07 5.72 11.72
C VAL A 159 13.35 5.26 13.15
N GLY A 160 12.43 5.59 14.06
CA GLY A 160 12.48 5.17 15.46
C GLY A 160 12.19 3.66 15.65
N PRO A 161 12.51 3.15 16.84
CA PRO A 161 12.53 1.71 17.13
C PRO A 161 11.16 1.01 17.02
N ALA A 162 10.06 1.75 17.18
CA ALA A 162 8.69 1.21 17.14
C ALA A 162 7.85 1.87 16.04
N TYR A 163 8.51 2.38 14.99
CA TYR A 163 7.86 3.10 13.89
C TYR A 163 6.69 2.31 13.28
N ASN A 164 6.95 1.04 12.92
CA ASN A 164 5.99 0.17 12.27
C ASN A 164 4.81 -0.16 13.19
N GLU A 165 5.06 -0.56 14.43
CA GLU A 165 4.06 -0.85 15.45
C GLU A 165 3.17 0.37 15.69
N ARG A 166 3.78 1.56 15.80
CA ARG A 166 3.07 2.81 16.05
C ARG A 166 2.17 3.19 14.87
N LEU A 167 2.64 3.08 13.63
CA LEU A 167 1.79 3.31 12.45
C LEU A 167 0.71 2.25 12.27
N ARG A 168 0.96 1.00 12.67
CA ARG A 168 -0.06 -0.05 12.72
C ARG A 168 -1.20 0.30 13.67
N LEU A 169 -0.88 0.77 14.87
CA LEU A 169 -1.89 1.24 15.83
C LEU A 169 -2.74 2.37 15.23
N PHE A 170 -2.12 3.31 14.52
CA PHE A 170 -2.87 4.35 13.81
C PHE A 170 -3.84 3.75 12.77
N MET A 171 -3.37 2.78 11.97
CA MET A 171 -4.20 2.12 10.96
C MET A 171 -5.40 1.37 11.54
N GLU A 172 -5.21 0.71 12.67
CA GLU A 172 -6.24 -0.08 13.34
C GLU A 172 -7.30 0.81 14.01
N MET A 173 -6.87 1.93 14.59
CA MET A 173 -7.74 2.77 15.43
C MET A 173 -8.42 3.90 14.66
N SER A 174 -7.72 4.55 13.72
CA SER A 174 -8.11 5.88 13.24
C SER A 174 -8.02 6.08 11.73
N TRP A 175 -7.31 5.22 11.01
CA TRP A 175 -7.18 5.36 9.56
C TRP A 175 -8.43 4.87 8.83
N ASP A 176 -8.97 5.74 7.98
CA ASP A 176 -10.11 5.45 7.12
C ASP A 176 -9.71 5.66 5.64
N PRO A 177 -9.57 4.57 4.85
CA PRO A 177 -9.29 4.66 3.42
C PRO A 177 -10.30 5.52 2.64
N ALA A 178 -11.56 5.58 3.05
CA ALA A 178 -12.60 6.38 2.40
C ALA A 178 -12.37 7.89 2.60
N VAL A 179 -11.73 8.26 3.71
CA VAL A 179 -11.25 9.62 3.97
C VAL A 179 -9.94 9.89 3.24
N ALA A 180 -8.95 9.00 3.40
CA ALA A 180 -7.61 9.18 2.85
C ALA A 180 -7.59 9.34 1.33
N LYS A 181 -8.44 8.61 0.60
CA LYS A 181 -8.51 8.67 -0.88
C LYS A 181 -8.88 10.04 -1.45
N ARG A 182 -9.47 10.92 -0.62
CA ARG A 182 -9.78 12.31 -1.03
C ARG A 182 -8.52 13.17 -1.18
N ARG A 183 -7.44 12.79 -0.50
CA ARG A 183 -6.15 13.52 -0.47
C ARG A 183 -5.02 12.80 -1.21
N SER A 184 -5.17 11.49 -1.44
CA SER A 184 -4.24 10.67 -2.23
C SER A 184 -4.87 10.18 -3.56
N PRO A 185 -4.51 10.77 -4.71
CA PRO A 185 -4.90 10.26 -6.02
C PRO A 185 -4.49 8.80 -6.29
N SER A 186 -3.31 8.38 -5.83
CA SER A 186 -2.79 7.02 -6.01
C SER A 186 -3.60 5.99 -5.22
N LEU A 187 -3.93 6.27 -3.96
CA LEU A 187 -4.83 5.46 -3.15
C LEU A 187 -6.24 5.38 -3.77
N ARG A 188 -6.77 6.53 -4.22
CA ARG A 188 -8.08 6.55 -4.90
C ARG A 188 -8.12 5.64 -6.11
N ARG A 189 -7.07 5.63 -6.92
CA ARG A 189 -6.96 4.71 -8.07
C ARG A 189 -6.82 3.26 -7.62
N ALA A 190 -6.19 2.98 -6.47
CA ALA A 190 -6.05 1.63 -5.94
C ALA A 190 -7.39 1.08 -5.47
N ILE A 191 -8.12 1.85 -4.66
CA ILE A 191 -9.48 1.51 -4.23
C ILE A 191 -10.41 1.32 -5.43
N ARG A 192 -10.39 2.25 -6.39
CA ARG A 192 -11.20 2.12 -7.61
C ARG A 192 -10.89 0.83 -8.39
N ALA A 193 -9.63 0.39 -8.42
CA ALA A 193 -9.28 -0.85 -9.09
C ALA A 193 -9.88 -2.07 -8.36
N LEU A 194 -9.92 -2.07 -7.03
CA LEU A 194 -10.54 -3.12 -6.24
C LEU A 194 -12.07 -3.12 -6.36
N ASP A 195 -12.67 -1.94 -6.36
CA ASP A 195 -14.13 -1.77 -6.47
C ASP A 195 -14.69 -2.19 -7.84
N LEU A 196 -13.86 -2.17 -8.89
CA LEU A 196 -14.24 -2.48 -10.27
C LEU A 196 -13.63 -3.80 -10.77
N PHE A 197 -12.97 -4.55 -9.90
CA PHE A 197 -12.28 -5.76 -10.33
C PHE A 197 -13.26 -6.91 -10.51
N GLU A 198 -13.23 -7.48 -11.70
CA GLU A 198 -13.91 -8.71 -12.06
C GLU A 198 -12.84 -9.71 -12.53
N PRO A 199 -12.71 -10.89 -11.90
CA PRO A 199 -11.76 -11.90 -12.34
C PRO A 199 -12.06 -12.34 -13.77
N ALA A 200 -11.08 -12.22 -14.66
CA ALA A 200 -11.09 -12.90 -15.93
C ALA A 200 -11.01 -14.41 -15.67
N LEU A 201 -12.10 -15.11 -15.91
CA LEU A 201 -12.13 -16.57 -15.82
C LEU A 201 -11.21 -17.15 -16.89
N PRO A 202 -10.46 -18.23 -16.59
CA PRO A 202 -9.76 -18.95 -17.63
C PRO A 202 -10.79 -19.40 -18.65
N SER A 203 -10.64 -18.94 -19.90
CA SER A 203 -11.47 -19.39 -21.01
C SER A 203 -11.46 -20.92 -20.98
N SER A 204 -12.63 -21.51 -20.75
CA SER A 204 -12.82 -22.96 -20.72
C SER A 204 -12.29 -23.52 -22.02
N ARG A 205 -11.05 -24.03 -22.02
CA ARG A 205 -10.58 -24.87 -23.10
C ARG A 205 -11.53 -26.05 -23.14
N ASN A 206 -12.19 -26.22 -24.28
CA ASN A 206 -12.98 -27.39 -24.63
C ASN A 206 -12.41 -28.63 -23.94
N ARG A 207 -13.14 -29.17 -22.97
CA ARG A 207 -13.05 -30.60 -22.64
C ARG A 207 -13.70 -31.34 -23.81
N SER A 208 -13.00 -31.37 -24.93
CA SER A 208 -13.34 -32.20 -26.09
C SER A 208 -12.10 -33.04 -26.36
N ASN A 209 -12.28 -34.36 -26.18
CA ASN A 209 -11.36 -35.46 -26.42
C ASN A 209 -10.32 -35.77 -25.32
N CYS A 210 -10.75 -36.53 -24.32
CA CYS A 210 -10.23 -37.87 -24.01
C CYS A 210 -11.40 -38.76 -23.59
#